data_AF-A0A947S1L6-F1
#
_entry.id   AF-A0A947S1L6-F1
#
_cell.length_a   1.000
_cell.length_b   1.000
_cell.length_c   1.000
_cell.angle_alpha   90.00
_cell.angle_beta   90.00
_cell.angle_gamma   90.00
#
_symmetry.space_group_name_H-M   'P 1'
#
loop_
_entity.id
_entity.type
_entity.pdbx_description
1 polymer ?
#
loop_
_entity_poly.entity_id
_entity_poly.type
_entity_poly.pdbx_seq_one_letter_code
_entity_poly.pdbx_strand_id
1 'polypeptide(L)'
;MISKKALKFQTIAAIRLVSTTKKSLLDYLIGSIDSKKKVMLFTPNPEFVVYASRHSWFRDILTQSDINIPDGVGLALAGKVLRKPLKTRITGVDLMIDLCREAGKRGWSAYFLGGKPGAAKASILKLKKVFGDFKAWSSHGPSLKL
;
A
#
# COMPACT_ATOMS: atom_id res chain seq x y z
N MET A 1 -11.79 16.93 -14.45
CA MET A 1 -11.06 15.73 -14.93
C MET A 1 -9.72 15.61 -14.21
N ILE A 2 -9.53 14.62 -13.35
CA ILE A 2 -8.22 14.41 -12.70
C ILE A 2 -7.28 13.86 -13.78
N SER A 3 -6.28 14.65 -14.18
CA SER A 3 -5.21 14.20 -15.06
C SER A 3 -4.57 12.94 -14.49
N LYS A 4 -4.71 11.80 -15.18
CA LYS A 4 -4.07 10.52 -14.82
C LYS A 4 -2.56 10.68 -15.02
N LYS A 5 -1.85 11.28 -14.07
CA LYS A 5 -0.39 11.27 -14.06
C LYS A 5 0.08 9.82 -13.99
N ALA A 6 0.86 9.39 -14.98
CA ALA A 6 1.47 8.07 -14.98
C ALA A 6 2.33 7.90 -13.72
N LEU A 7 2.17 6.77 -13.04
CA LEU A 7 3.04 6.41 -11.93
C LEU A 7 4.45 6.15 -12.46
N LYS A 8 5.45 6.63 -11.73
CA LYS A 8 6.87 6.34 -12.01
C LYS A 8 7.35 5.23 -11.09
N PHE A 9 8.31 4.46 -11.57
CA PHE A 9 8.85 3.31 -10.87
C PHE A 9 10.37 3.26 -10.96
N GLN A 10 11.00 2.57 -10.01
CA GLN A 10 12.41 2.23 -10.01
C GLN A 10 12.57 0.77 -9.62
N THR A 11 13.54 0.08 -10.21
CA THR A 11 13.82 -1.32 -9.88
C THR A 11 15.03 -1.43 -8.97
N ILE A 12 14.84 -2.02 -7.79
CA ILE A 12 15.89 -2.35 -6.82
C ILE A 12 15.81 -3.85 -6.56
N ALA A 13 16.92 -4.58 -6.74
CA ALA A 13 17.02 -6.03 -6.50
C ALA A 13 15.85 -6.83 -7.11
N ALA A 14 15.58 -6.61 -8.40
CA ALA A 14 14.49 -7.21 -9.18
C ALA A 14 13.05 -6.86 -8.75
N ILE A 15 12.87 -6.00 -7.74
CA ILE A 15 11.54 -5.54 -7.30
C ILE A 15 11.27 -4.15 -7.87
N ARG A 16 10.14 -4.02 -8.58
CA ARG A 16 9.68 -2.75 -9.17
C ARG A 16 8.94 -1.93 -8.11
N LEU A 17 9.60 -0.90 -7.60
CA LEU A 17 9.13 -0.01 -6.54
C LEU A 17 8.55 1.28 -7.12
N VAL A 18 7.45 1.78 -6.57
CA VAL A 18 6.89 3.07 -6.97
C VAL A 18 7.82 4.20 -6.52
N SER A 19 8.09 5.15 -7.42
CA SER A 19 8.95 6.32 -7.20
C SER A 19 8.21 7.59 -7.63
N THR A 20 7.13 7.88 -6.91
CA THR A 20 6.23 9.01 -7.17
C THR A 20 5.89 9.76 -5.88
N THR A 21 5.08 10.81 -5.96
CA THR A 21 4.59 11.50 -4.76
C THR A 21 3.36 10.79 -4.19
N LYS A 22 3.12 10.92 -2.87
CA LYS A 22 1.91 10.38 -2.22
C LYS A 22 0.63 10.85 -2.93
N LYS A 23 0.55 12.13 -3.29
CA LYS A 23 -0.59 12.70 -4.00
C LYS A 23 -0.86 11.99 -5.32
N SER A 24 0.16 11.81 -6.16
CA SER A 24 -0.02 11.13 -7.46
C SER A 24 -0.40 9.66 -7.31
N LEU A 25 0.12 8.98 -6.30
CA LEU A 25 -0.30 7.61 -5.99
C LEU A 25 -1.76 7.56 -5.53
N LEU A 26 -2.16 8.45 -4.62
CA LEU A 26 -3.54 8.55 -4.14
C LEU A 26 -4.51 8.88 -5.27
N ASP A 27 -4.19 9.87 -6.11
CA ASP A 27 -5.01 10.23 -7.29
C ASP A 27 -5.19 9.02 -8.24
N TYR A 28 -4.13 8.23 -8.46
CA TYR A 28 -4.20 7.00 -9.26
C TYR A 28 -5.10 5.94 -8.63
N LEU A 29 -4.99 5.71 -7.33
CA LEU A 29 -5.78 4.70 -6.61
C LEU A 29 -7.26 5.10 -6.57
N ILE A 30 -7.56 6.38 -6.35
CA ILE A 30 -8.92 6.92 -6.42
C ILE A 30 -9.53 6.63 -7.79
N GLY A 31 -8.83 7.00 -8.88
CA GLY A 31 -9.30 6.74 -10.23
C GLY A 31 -9.44 5.24 -10.56
N SER A 32 -8.62 4.39 -9.94
CA SER A 32 -8.71 2.94 -10.09
C SER A 32 -9.97 2.39 -9.40
N ILE A 33 -10.26 2.82 -8.18
CA ILE A 33 -11.48 2.42 -7.45
C ILE A 33 -12.73 2.92 -8.18
N ASP A 34 -12.78 4.19 -8.59
CA ASP A 34 -13.91 4.78 -9.33
C ASP A 34 -14.18 4.03 -10.65
N SER A 35 -13.13 3.55 -11.32
CA SER A 35 -13.25 2.76 -12.55
C SER A 35 -13.38 1.24 -12.31
N LYS A 36 -13.55 0.80 -11.06
CA LYS A 36 -13.63 -0.61 -10.65
C LYS A 36 -12.43 -1.45 -11.09
N LYS A 37 -11.28 -0.82 -11.33
CA LYS A 37 -10.02 -1.49 -11.62
C LYS A 37 -9.43 -2.05 -10.33
N LYS A 38 -9.20 -3.36 -10.29
CA LYS A 38 -8.49 -4.03 -9.18
C LYS A 38 -7.02 -3.59 -9.19
N VAL A 39 -6.48 -3.29 -8.01
CA VAL A 39 -5.08 -2.94 -7.80
C VAL A 39 -4.57 -3.68 -6.57
N MET A 40 -3.53 -4.50 -6.75
CA MET A 40 -2.80 -5.16 -5.68
C MET A 40 -1.58 -4.33 -5.30
N LEU A 41 -1.50 -3.97 -4.01
CA LEU A 41 -0.45 -3.10 -3.50
C LEU A 41 0.23 -3.75 -2.29
N PHE A 42 1.57 -3.73 -2.30
CA PHE A 42 2.39 -4.14 -1.16
C PHE A 42 3.30 -3.00 -0.69
N THR A 43 3.84 -3.15 0.52
CA THR A 43 4.78 -2.20 1.14
C THR A 43 6.09 -2.92 1.48
N PRO A 44 6.88 -3.39 0.50
CA PRO A 44 8.12 -4.08 0.81
C PRO A 44 9.08 -3.18 1.58
N ASN A 45 9.63 -3.74 2.66
CA ASN A 45 10.75 -3.22 3.42
C ASN A 45 12.06 -3.95 3.02
N PRO A 46 13.24 -3.55 3.52
CA PRO A 46 14.49 -4.23 3.21
C PRO A 46 14.48 -5.74 3.47
N GLU A 47 13.81 -6.18 4.54
CA GLU A 47 13.68 -7.59 4.92
C GLU A 47 12.94 -8.39 3.83
N PHE A 48 11.89 -7.83 3.24
CA PHE A 48 11.18 -8.45 2.12
C PHE A 48 12.07 -8.59 0.89
N VAL A 49 12.90 -7.58 0.60
CA VAL A 49 13.84 -7.63 -0.52
C VAL A 49 14.89 -8.73 -0.33
N VAL A 50 15.45 -8.84 0.87
CA VAL A 50 16.39 -9.91 1.21
C VAL A 50 15.70 -11.27 1.11
N TYR A 51 14.49 -11.41 1.65
CA TYR A 51 13.73 -12.66 1.58
C TYR A 51 13.42 -13.07 0.13
N ALA A 52 12.97 -12.13 -0.71
CA ALA A 52 12.69 -12.33 -2.13
C ALA A 52 13.93 -12.72 -2.95
N SER A 53 15.13 -12.30 -2.54
CA SER A 53 16.36 -12.71 -3.21
C SER A 53 16.67 -14.19 -3.02
N ARG A 54 16.17 -14.81 -1.94
CA ARG A 54 16.38 -16.21 -1.58
C ARG A 54 15.19 -17.12 -1.94
N HIS A 55 14.01 -16.54 -2.16
CA HIS A 55 12.77 -17.29 -2.38
C HIS A 55 12.04 -16.78 -3.63
N SER A 56 12.12 -17.53 -4.73
CA SER A 56 11.51 -17.18 -6.02
C SER A 56 10.00 -16.98 -5.90
N TRP A 57 9.29 -17.87 -5.20
CA TRP A 57 7.83 -17.77 -5.02
C TRP A 57 7.40 -16.43 -4.39
N PHE A 58 8.16 -15.91 -3.42
CA PHE A 58 7.83 -14.65 -2.75
C PHE A 58 8.17 -13.46 -3.65
N ARG A 59 9.28 -13.54 -4.38
CA ARG A 59 9.61 -12.56 -5.41
C ARG A 59 8.52 -12.50 -6.48
N ASP A 60 7.98 -13.64 -6.90
CA ASP A 60 6.93 -13.70 -7.92
C ASP A 60 5.65 -13.02 -7.45
N ILE A 61 5.27 -13.17 -6.17
CA ILE A 61 4.16 -12.41 -5.56
C ILE A 61 4.40 -10.89 -5.65
N LEU A 62 5.60 -10.43 -5.29
CA LEU A 62 5.94 -9.00 -5.36
C LEU A 62 6.00 -8.48 -6.79
N THR A 63 6.44 -9.30 -7.76
CA THR A 63 6.54 -8.91 -9.17
C THR A 63 5.18 -8.89 -9.87
N GLN A 64 4.24 -9.75 -9.45
CA GLN A 64 2.87 -9.79 -9.97
C GLN A 64 1.97 -8.66 -9.41
N SER A 65 2.40 -7.96 -8.36
CA SER A 65 1.65 -6.83 -7.81
C SER A 65 1.66 -5.62 -8.75
N ASP A 66 0.59 -4.82 -8.69
CA ASP A 66 0.51 -3.58 -9.48
C ASP A 66 1.49 -2.52 -8.94
N ILE A 67 1.62 -2.46 -7.61
CA ILE A 67 2.34 -1.39 -6.90
C ILE A 67 3.09 -1.96 -5.70
N ASN A 68 4.39 -1.70 -5.63
CA ASN A 68 5.19 -1.91 -4.43
C ASN A 68 5.65 -0.55 -3.88
N ILE A 69 5.17 -0.18 -2.69
CA ILE A 69 5.61 1.03 -1.99
C ILE A 69 6.89 0.72 -1.22
N PRO A 70 8.01 1.42 -1.48
CA PRO A 70 9.20 1.22 -0.68
C PRO A 70 8.97 1.71 0.76
N ASP A 71 8.98 0.80 1.71
CA ASP A 71 8.93 1.11 3.15
C ASP A 71 10.33 0.98 3.78
N GLY A 72 10.59 1.79 4.79
CA GLY A 72 11.87 1.81 5.50
C GLY A 72 12.99 2.60 4.82
N VAL A 73 13.93 3.05 5.65
CA VAL A 73 15.07 3.88 5.22
C VAL A 73 16.08 3.12 4.37
N GLY A 74 16.18 1.80 4.56
CA GLY A 74 17.15 0.96 3.86
C GLY A 74 16.94 0.95 2.34
N LEU A 75 15.70 0.95 1.86
CA LEU A 75 15.40 1.00 0.42
C LEU A 75 15.72 2.37 -0.18
N ALA A 76 15.47 3.45 0.56
CA ALA A 76 15.86 4.79 0.12
C ALA A 76 17.39 4.91 0.01
N LEU A 77 18.13 4.35 0.97
CA LEU A 77 19.60 4.30 0.94
C LEU A 77 20.11 3.45 -0.23
N ALA A 78 19.57 2.25 -0.43
CA ALA A 78 19.91 1.38 -1.55
C ALA A 78 19.67 2.09 -2.89
N GLY A 79 18.56 2.82 -3.04
CA GLY A 79 18.30 3.65 -4.21
C GLY A 79 19.37 4.70 -4.46
N LYS A 80 19.88 5.38 -3.41
CA LYS A 80 20.99 6.33 -3.54
C LYS A 80 22.28 5.65 -3.98
N VAL A 81 22.67 4.56 -3.32
CA VAL A 81 23.89 3.79 -3.61
C VAL A 81 23.89 3.26 -5.04
N LEU A 82 22.73 2.76 -5.51
CA LEU A 82 22.56 2.21 -6.85
C LEU A 82 22.29 3.28 -7.93
N ARG A 83 22.42 4.58 -7.61
CA ARG A 83 22.12 5.71 -8.50
C ARG A 83 20.69 5.66 -9.09
N LYS A 84 19.74 5.09 -8.35
CA LYS A 84 18.30 4.98 -8.65
C LYS A 84 17.48 5.57 -7.49
N PRO A 85 17.57 6.89 -7.23
CA PRO A 85 16.93 7.48 -6.06
C PRO A 85 15.40 7.32 -6.11
N LEU A 86 14.82 6.94 -4.96
CA LEU A 86 13.38 6.89 -4.75
C LEU A 86 12.88 8.29 -4.38
N LYS A 87 11.82 8.75 -5.05
CA LYS A 87 11.40 10.16 -5.01
C LYS A 87 10.89 10.62 -3.65
N THR A 88 10.03 9.83 -3.01
CA THR A 88 9.39 10.24 -1.75
C THR A 88 9.05 8.99 -0.95
N ARG A 89 9.29 9.03 0.36
CA ARG A 89 8.81 7.99 1.28
C ARG A 89 7.29 8.11 1.40
N ILE A 90 6.59 7.02 1.15
CA ILE A 90 5.14 6.90 1.33
C ILE A 90 4.95 5.78 2.34
N THR A 91 4.30 6.06 3.47
CA THR A 91 3.97 4.99 4.42
C THR A 91 2.65 4.33 4.01
N GLY A 92 2.55 3.01 4.19
CA GLY A 92 1.31 2.29 3.89
C GLY A 92 0.14 2.73 4.78
N VAL A 93 0.42 3.04 6.04
CA VAL A 93 -0.60 3.48 7.01
C VAL A 93 -1.19 4.84 6.63
N ASP A 94 -0.37 5.82 6.27
CA ASP A 94 -0.89 7.14 5.86
C ASP A 94 -1.74 7.03 4.60
N LEU A 95 -1.32 6.20 3.64
CA LEU A 95 -2.08 5.96 2.41
C LEU A 95 -3.42 5.28 2.71
N MET A 96 -3.45 4.27 3.59
CA MET A 96 -4.67 3.60 4.01
C MET A 96 -5.64 4.57 4.69
N ILE A 97 -5.13 5.44 5.57
CA ILE A 97 -5.91 6.49 6.24
C ILE A 97 -6.52 7.45 5.19
N ASP A 98 -5.71 7.92 4.24
CA ASP A 98 -6.17 8.82 3.18
C ASP A 98 -7.26 8.15 2.30
N LEU A 99 -7.10 6.86 1.97
CA LEU A 99 -8.12 6.09 1.24
C LEU A 99 -9.42 5.91 2.04
N CYS A 100 -9.35 5.67 3.35
CA CYS A 100 -10.54 5.56 4.20
C CYS A 100 -11.28 6.90 4.30
N ARG A 101 -10.54 8.02 4.35
CA ARG A 101 -11.13 9.36 4.30
C ARG A 101 -11.87 9.60 2.99
N GLU A 102 -11.30 9.18 1.86
CA GLU A 102 -11.97 9.26 0.56
C GLU A 102 -13.17 8.32 0.46
N ALA A 103 -13.10 7.14 1.09
CA ALA A 103 -14.22 6.20 1.14
C ALA A 103 -15.47 6.82 1.79
N GLY A 104 -15.31 7.57 2.88
CA GLY A 104 -16.41 8.30 3.53
C GLY A 104 -17.05 9.34 2.60
N LYS A 105 -16.26 10.08 1.83
CA LYS A 105 -16.76 11.10 0.89
C LYS A 105 -17.45 10.49 -0.33
N ARG A 106 -17.00 9.32 -0.76
CA ARG A 106 -17.39 8.69 -2.05
C ARG A 106 -18.37 7.53 -1.89
N GLY A 107 -18.72 7.19 -0.65
CA GLY A 107 -19.61 6.07 -0.34
C GLY A 107 -19.00 4.70 -0.62
N TRP A 108 -17.67 4.60 -0.74
CA TRP A 108 -16.98 3.33 -0.91
C TRP A 108 -17.03 2.50 0.38
N SER A 109 -16.83 1.19 0.24
CA SER A 109 -16.65 0.29 1.36
C SER A 109 -15.18 -0.04 1.61
N ALA A 110 -14.85 -0.28 2.88
CA ALA A 110 -13.56 -0.83 3.28
C ALA A 110 -13.76 -2.17 4.00
N TYR A 111 -12.76 -3.05 3.89
CA TYR A 111 -12.72 -4.30 4.64
C TYR A 111 -11.36 -4.47 5.30
N PHE A 112 -11.36 -4.70 6.61
CA PHE A 112 -10.14 -4.90 7.40
C PHE A 112 -10.03 -6.37 7.79
N LEU A 113 -9.05 -7.06 7.22
CA LEU A 113 -8.81 -8.48 7.47
C LEU A 113 -7.48 -8.66 8.23
N GLY A 114 -7.52 -9.36 9.38
CA GLY A 114 -6.32 -9.74 10.11
C GLY A 114 -6.05 -8.93 11.39
N GLY A 115 -4.87 -9.16 11.96
CA GLY A 115 -4.42 -8.57 13.23
C GLY A 115 -4.81 -9.41 14.45
N LYS A 116 -4.43 -8.92 15.63
CA LYS A 116 -4.84 -9.55 16.90
C LYS A 116 -6.37 -9.51 17.06
N PRO A 117 -6.97 -10.40 17.87
CA PRO A 117 -8.39 -10.35 18.21
C PRO A 117 -8.86 -8.92 18.56
N GLY A 118 -9.90 -8.44 17.88
CA GLY A 118 -10.47 -7.11 18.04
C GLY A 118 -9.73 -5.95 17.36
N ALA A 119 -8.50 -6.14 16.86
CA ALA A 119 -7.69 -5.05 16.32
C ALA A 119 -8.31 -4.40 15.07
N ALA A 120 -8.77 -5.20 14.10
CA ALA A 120 -9.40 -4.69 12.88
C ALA A 120 -10.67 -3.87 13.18
N LYS A 121 -11.53 -4.37 14.08
CA LYS A 121 -12.74 -3.66 14.53
C LYS A 121 -12.39 -2.36 15.23
N ALA A 122 -11.39 -2.37 16.11
CA ALA A 122 -10.92 -1.17 16.80
C ALA A 122 -10.37 -0.11 15.82
N SER A 123 -9.65 -0.53 14.78
CA SER A 123 -9.16 0.37 13.72
C SER A 123 -10.30 1.06 12.99
N ILE A 124 -11.33 0.32 12.58
CA ILE A 124 -12.52 0.89 11.94
C ILE A 124 -13.20 1.92 12.85
N LEU A 125 -13.41 1.57 14.13
CA LEU A 125 -14.04 2.48 15.10
C LEU A 125 -13.24 3.78 15.29
N LYS A 126 -11.91 3.69 15.34
CA LYS A 126 -11.04 4.87 15.41
C LYS A 126 -11.16 5.73 14.14
N LEU A 127 -11.14 5.12 12.96
CA LEU A 127 -11.27 5.86 11.70
C LEU A 127 -12.62 6.57 11.58
N LYS A 128 -13.72 5.91 11.98
CA LYS A 128 -15.06 6.51 11.99
C LYS A 128 -15.17 7.71 12.92
N LYS A 129 -14.48 7.69 14.08
CA LYS A 129 -14.42 8.85 14.99
C LYS A 129 -13.71 10.05 14.37
N VAL A 130 -12.70 9.82 13.53
CA VAL A 130 -11.87 10.90 12.95
C VAL A 130 -12.47 11.46 11.65
N PHE A 131 -13.07 10.62 10.81
CA PHE A 131 -13.51 11.02 9.46
C PHE A 131 -15.02 10.98 9.24
N GLY A 132 -15.80 10.64 10.27
CA GLY A 132 -17.23 10.39 10.14
C GLY A 132 -17.53 8.96 9.72
N ASP A 133 -18.81 8.62 9.68
CA ASP A 133 -19.24 7.26 9.38
C ASP A 133 -18.99 6.88 7.91
N PHE A 134 -18.58 5.63 7.68
CA PHE A 134 -18.39 5.06 6.35
C PHE A 134 -18.62 3.54 6.37
N LYS A 135 -18.91 2.96 5.20
CA LYS A 135 -19.18 1.53 5.05
C LYS A 135 -17.89 0.74 5.31
N ALA A 136 -17.83 0.02 6.42
CA ALA A 136 -16.65 -0.76 6.78
C ALA A 136 -17.00 -2.01 7.58
N TRP A 137 -16.33 -3.11 7.26
CA TRP A 137 -16.44 -4.40 7.97
C TRP A 137 -15.06 -4.95 8.30
N SER A 138 -15.01 -5.90 9.23
CA SER A 138 -13.77 -6.55 9.62
C SER A 138 -13.93 -8.03 9.91
N SER A 139 -12.87 -8.80 9.70
CA SER A 139 -12.71 -10.16 10.21
C SER A 139 -11.30 -10.35 10.78
N HIS A 140 -11.17 -11.25 11.76
CA HIS A 140 -9.90 -11.59 12.38
C HIS A 140 -8.92 -12.27 11.42
N GLY A 141 -9.40 -12.82 10.30
CA GLY A 141 -8.59 -13.62 9.40
C GLY A 141 -8.16 -14.96 10.03
N PRO A 142 -7.38 -15.77 9.30
CA PRO A 142 -6.89 -17.04 9.82
C PRO A 142 -5.88 -16.80 10.95
N SER A 143 -5.96 -17.62 12.01
CA SER A 143 -4.92 -17.66 13.03
C SER A 143 -3.67 -18.32 12.44
N LEU A 144 -2.60 -17.54 12.28
CA LEU A 144 -1.29 -18.06 11.92
C LEU A 144 -0.60 -18.54 13.20
N LYS A 145 -0.31 -19.85 13.29
CA LYS A 145 0.67 -20.36 14.24
C LYS A 145 2.04 -20.05 13.64
N LEU A 146 2.63 -18.93 14.06
CA LEU A 146 4.01 -18.57 13.74
C LEU A 146 4.97 -19.38 14.60
#